data_AF-A0A093K7Q7-F1
#
_entry.id   AF-A0A093K7Q7-F1
#
_cell.length_a   1.000
_cell.length_b   1.000
_cell.length_c   1.000
_cell.angle_alpha   90.00
_cell.angle_beta   90.00
_cell.angle_gamma   90.00
#
_symmetry.space_group_name_H-M   'P 1'
#
loop_
_entity.id
_entity.type
_entity.pdbx_description
1 polymer ?
#
loop_
_entity_poly.entity_id
_entity_poly.type
_entity_poly.pdbx_seq_one_letter_code
_entity_poly.pdbx_strand_id
1 'polypeptide(L)' 'CFPANNYVESKCEAVLQEMRKCCARYPKGRSVCCSGFEKEERERETFKAASK' A
#
# COMPACT_ATOMS: atom_id res chain seq x y z
N CYS A 1 -12.49 -1.56 -6.37
CA CYS A 1 -12.97 -1.46 -4.98
C CYS A 1 -13.47 -0.06 -4.64
N PHE A 2 -12.66 0.99 -4.85
CA PHE A 2 -13.02 2.36 -4.43
C PHE A 2 -14.37 2.88 -4.95
N PRO A 3 -14.73 2.80 -6.25
CA PRO A 3 -16.00 3.33 -6.72
C PRO A 3 -17.21 2.67 -6.04
N ALA A 4 -17.12 1.37 -5.75
CA ALA A 4 -18.18 0.61 -5.08
C ALA A 4 -18.29 0.90 -3.56
N ASN A 5 -17.29 1.55 -2.97
CA ASN A 5 -17.21 1.83 -1.53
C ASN A 5 -17.21 3.33 -1.21
N ASN A 6 -17.68 4.18 -2.14
CA ASN A 6 -17.64 5.63 -2.02
C ASN A 6 -16.23 6.16 -1.68
N TYR A 7 -15.21 5.54 -2.26
CA TYR A 7 -13.80 5.88 -2.05
C TYR A 7 -13.32 5.76 -0.59
N VAL A 8 -14.07 5.08 0.28
CA VAL A 8 -13.65 4.83 1.66
C VAL A 8 -12.59 3.72 1.69
N GLU A 9 -11.36 4.10 2.04
CA GLU A 9 -10.20 3.21 2.02
C GLU A 9 -10.32 2.02 2.96
N SER A 10 -10.84 2.21 4.18
CA SER A 10 -11.01 1.14 5.17
C SER A 10 -11.88 -0.01 4.69
N LYS A 11 -12.86 0.26 3.81
CA LYS A 11 -13.70 -0.78 3.19
C LYS A 11 -12.97 -1.58 2.10
N CYS A 12 -11.84 -1.07 1.63
CA CYS A 12 -11.00 -1.68 0.61
C CYS A 12 -9.69 -2.25 1.17
N GLU A 13 -9.51 -2.26 2.50
CA GLU A 13 -8.26 -2.65 3.16
C GLU A 13 -7.78 -4.04 2.74
N ALA A 14 -8.69 -5.02 2.59
CA ALA A 14 -8.35 -6.36 2.12
C ALA A 14 -7.74 -6.35 0.71
N VAL A 15 -8.30 -5.55 -0.21
CA VAL A 15 -7.78 -5.41 -1.59
C VAL A 15 -6.42 -4.73 -1.56
N LEU A 16 -6.27 -3.68 -0.75
CA LEU A 16 -5.01 -2.96 -0.62
C LEU A 16 -3.91 -3.84 -0.03
N GLN A 17 -4.21 -4.69 0.96
CA GLN A 17 -3.26 -5.68 1.49
C GLN A 17 -2.80 -6.68 0.42
N GLU A 18 -3.71 -7.18 -0.42
CA GLU A 18 -3.33 -8.07 -1.51
C GLU A 18 -2.46 -7.36 -2.56
N MET A 19 -2.75 -6.09 -2.87
CA MET A 19 -1.89 -5.29 -3.74
C MET A 19 -0.49 -5.09 -3.14
N ARG A 20 -0.38 -4.85 -1.83
CA ARG A 20 0.91 -4.77 -1.14
C ARG A 20 1.68 -6.08 -1.23
N LYS A 21 1.03 -7.22 -0.98
CA LYS A 21 1.65 -8.55 -1.14
C LYS A 21 2.11 -8.79 -2.58
N CYS A 22 1.33 -8.35 -3.56
CA CYS A 22 1.71 -8.40 -4.96
C CYS A 22 2.99 -7.60 -5.21
N CYS A 23 3.04 -6.35 -4.74
CA CYS A 23 4.19 -5.47 -4.92
C CYS A 23 5.45 -5.94 -4.19
N ALA A 24 5.31 -6.57 -3.03
CA ALA A 24 6.43 -7.14 -2.28
C ALA A 24 7.14 -8.30 -3.01
N ARG A 25 6.50 -8.93 -4.01
CA ARG A 25 7.09 -10.02 -4.80
C ARG A 25 7.99 -9.54 -5.92
N TYR A 26 7.89 -8.26 -6.31
CA TYR A 26 8.61 -7.72 -7.46
C TYR A 26 9.70 -6.75 -7.01
N PRO A 27 10.78 -6.61 -7.79
CA PRO A 27 11.78 -5.59 -7.52
C PRO A 27 11.17 -4.19 -7.64
N LYS A 28 11.70 -3.30 -6.81
CA LYS A 28 11.25 -1.91 -6.66
C LYS A 28 11.23 -1.18 -8.01
N GLY A 29 10.20 -0.38 -8.25
CA GLY A 29 10.12 0.44 -9.47
C GLY A 29 9.82 -0.34 -10.76
N ARG A 30 9.50 -1.64 -10.69
CA ARG A 30 9.08 -2.43 -11.86
C ARG A 30 7.66 -2.09 -12.35
N SER A 31 6.80 -1.59 -11.46
CA SER A 31 5.42 -1.24 -11.78
C SER A 31 5.08 0.11 -11.18
N VAL A 32 4.53 1.02 -11.98
CA VAL A 32 4.06 2.35 -11.55
C VAL A 32 3.03 2.23 -10.42
N CYS A 33 2.19 1.19 -10.46
CA CYS A 33 1.22 0.93 -9.40
C CYS A 33 1.92 0.58 -8.06
N CYS A 34 3.01 -0.19 -8.11
CA CYS A 34 3.75 -0.59 -6.91
C CYS A 34 4.59 0.54 -6.33
N SER A 35 5.12 1.46 -7.15
CA SER A 35 5.90 2.61 -6.67
C SER A 35 5.17 3.42 -5.60
N GLY A 36 3.84 3.53 -5.69
CA GLY A 36 3.01 4.17 -4.66
C GLY A 36 2.99 3.39 -3.34
N PHE A 37 2.72 2.08 -3.39
CA PHE A 37 2.71 1.21 -2.21
C PHE A 37 4.07 1.11 -1.53
N GLU A 38 5.16 1.11 -2.29
CA GLU A 38 6.51 1.06 -1.75
C GLU A 38 6.88 2.32 -0.95
N LYS A 39 6.39 3.48 -1.40
CA LYS A 39 6.57 4.75 -0.69
C LYS A 39 5.74 4.76 0.60
N GLU A 40 4.48 4.38 0.50
CA GLU A 40 3.55 4.31 1.65
C GLU A 40 4.07 3.39 2.76
N GLU A 41 4.56 2.20 2.40
CA GLU A 41 5.10 1.26 3.38
C GLU A 41 6.36 1.82 4.06
N ARG A 42 7.27 2.48 3.31
CA ARG A 42 8.44 3.16 3.89
C ARG A 42 8.02 4.25 4.88
N GLU A 43 7.04 5.08 4.52
CA GLU A 43 6.52 6.11 5.40
C GLU A 43 5.94 5.48 6.69
N ARG A 44 5.18 4.39 6.55
CA ARG A 44 4.63 3.64 7.70
C ARG A 44 5.71 3.07 8.62
N GLU A 45 6.81 2.55 8.07
CA GLU A 45 7.95 2.09 8.85
C GLU A 45 8.64 3.24 9.59
N THR A 46 8.81 4.40 8.94
CA THR A 46 9.39 5.58 9.59
C THR A 46 8.52 6.12 10.72
N PHE A 47 7.19 6.15 10.57
CA PHE A 47 6.27 6.54 11.64
C PHE A 47 6.31 5.56 12.82
N LYS A 48 6.40 4.25 12.55
CA LYS A 48 6.57 3.23 13.59
C LYS A 48 7.90 3.38 14.34
N ALA A 49 8.97 3.72 13.64
CA ALA A 49 10.29 3.94 14.25
C ALA A 49 10.32 5.23 15.08
N ALA A 50 9.65 6.29 14.64
CA ALA A 50 9.57 7.57 15.36
C ALA A 50 8.65 7.54 16.58
N SER A 51 7.73 6.59 16.66
CA SER A 51 6.80 6.41 17.79
C SER A 51 7.32 5.43 18.86
N LYS A 52 8.57 4.98 18.74
CA LYS A 52 9.22 3.99 19.62
C LYS A 52 10.34 4.65 20.42
#